data_AF-A0A352Z8D4-F1
#
_entry.id   AF-A0A352Z8D4-F1
#
_cell.length_a   1.000
_cell.length_b   1.000
_cell.length_c   1.000
_cell.angle_alpha   90.00
_cell.angle_beta   90.00
_cell.angle_gamma   90.00
#
_symmetry.space_group_name_H-M   'P 1'
#
loop_
_entity.id
_entity.type
_entity.pdbx_description
1 polymer ?
#
loop_
_entity_poly.entity_id
_entity_poly.type
_entity_poly.pdbx_seq_one_letter_code
_entity_poly.pdbx_strand_id
1 'polypeptide(L)'
;MLIKRRANTKEVEKIEATMQYIETNRDWIGNIPRVDGYGRGPIEKTVDITVARRLKKRGMSWYKNGANPLLKLRLLRLNGD
;
A
#
# COMPACT_ATOMS: atom_id res chain seq x y z
N MET A 1 -2.00 6.96 -46.17
CA MET A 1 -1.04 6.44 -45.16
C MET A 1 -1.66 6.59 -43.78
N LEU A 2 -2.22 5.53 -43.21
CA LEU A 2 -2.67 5.52 -41.80
C LEU A 2 -1.60 4.78 -40.99
N ILE A 3 -0.72 5.55 -40.35
CA ILE A 3 0.26 5.01 -39.39
C ILE A 3 -0.54 4.52 -38.18
N LYS A 4 -0.92 3.24 -38.18
CA LYS A 4 -1.37 2.57 -36.95
C LYS A 4 -0.19 2.56 -36.00
N ARG A 5 -0.16 3.50 -35.04
CA ARG A 5 0.67 3.40 -33.84
C ARG A 5 0.29 2.09 -33.17
N ARG A 6 1.05 1.01 -33.37
CA ARG A 6 0.97 -0.16 -32.50
C ARG A 6 1.36 0.34 -31.11
N ALA A 7 0.38 0.54 -30.24
CA ALA A 7 0.65 0.84 -28.84
C ALA A 7 1.55 -0.29 -28.32
N ASN A 8 2.67 0.08 -27.70
CA ASN A 8 3.58 -0.88 -27.11
C ASN A 8 2.79 -1.65 -26.04
N THR A 9 2.54 -2.94 -26.26
CA THR A 9 1.60 -3.76 -25.47
C THR A 9 1.93 -3.69 -23.97
N LYS A 10 3.22 -3.64 -23.63
CA LYS A 10 3.70 -3.49 -22.24
C LYS A 10 3.33 -2.15 -21.62
N GLU A 11 3.29 -1.08 -22.41
CA GLU A 11 2.90 0.25 -21.91
C GLU A 11 1.39 0.31 -21.68
N VAL A 12 0.59 -0.35 -22.53
CA VAL A 12 -0.86 -0.50 -22.33
C VAL A 12 -1.15 -1.28 -21.04
N GLU A 13 -0.49 -2.41 -20.83
CA GLU A 13 -0.64 -3.22 -19.62
C GLU A 13 -0.30 -2.44 -18.33
N LYS A 14 0.77 -1.63 -18.36
CA LYS A 14 1.12 -0.77 -17.22
C LYS A 14 0.08 0.30 -16.95
N ILE A 15 -0.47 0.91 -18.00
CA ILE A 15 -1.52 1.93 -17.87
C ILE A 15 -2.77 1.30 -17.26
N GLU A 16 -3.20 0.14 -17.75
CA GLU A 16 -4.35 -0.58 -17.22
C GLU A 16 -4.16 -0.99 -15.75
N ALA A 17 -3.00 -1.54 -15.41
CA ALA A 17 -2.67 -1.88 -14.02
C ALA A 17 -2.67 -0.64 -13.10
N THR A 18 -2.20 0.49 -13.60
CA THR A 18 -2.21 1.76 -12.86
C THR A 18 -3.63 2.28 -12.67
N MET A 19 -4.46 2.24 -13.72
CA MET A 19 -5.87 2.62 -13.63
C MET A 19 -6.61 1.77 -12.59
N GLN A 20 -6.42 0.45 -12.65
CA GLN A 20 -7.04 -0.47 -11.70
C GLN A 20 -6.59 -0.21 -10.26
N TYR A 21 -5.31 0.09 -10.04
CA TYR A 21 -4.80 0.48 -8.74
C TYR A 21 -5.47 1.76 -8.23
N ILE A 22 -5.55 2.80 -9.07
CA ILE A 22 -6.17 4.08 -8.70
C ILE A 22 -7.65 3.88 -8.38
N GLU A 23 -8.39 3.12 -9.20
CA GLU A 23 -9.81 2.85 -8.98
C GLU A 23 -10.04 2.10 -7.67
N THR A 24 -9.26 1.05 -7.42
CA THR A 24 -9.36 0.24 -6.19
C THR A 24 -9.07 1.05 -4.94
N ASN A 25 -8.19 2.05 -5.03
CA ASN A 25 -7.74 2.84 -3.89
C ASN A 25 -8.30 4.27 -3.89
N ARG A 26 -9.28 4.58 -4.74
CA ARG A 26 -9.78 5.95 -4.99
C ARG A 26 -10.23 6.66 -3.71
N ASP A 27 -10.99 5.98 -2.87
CA ASP A 27 -11.49 6.52 -1.61
C ASP A 27 -10.36 6.84 -0.63
N TRP A 28 -9.34 5.98 -0.60
CA TRP A 28 -8.15 6.21 0.22
C TRP A 28 -7.33 7.38 -0.30
N ILE A 29 -7.11 7.45 -1.62
CA ILE A 29 -6.39 8.55 -2.28
C ILE A 29 -7.10 9.89 -2.05
N GLY A 30 -8.43 9.93 -2.16
CA GLY A 30 -9.21 11.14 -1.92
C GLY A 30 -9.15 11.62 -0.47
N ASN A 31 -8.85 10.73 0.49
CA ASN A 31 -8.69 11.08 1.89
C ASN A 31 -7.25 11.48 2.26
N ILE A 32 -6.26 11.32 1.38
CA ILE A 32 -4.86 11.72 1.61
C ILE A 32 -4.71 13.19 2.04
N PRO A 33 -5.41 14.17 1.44
CA PRO A 33 -5.30 15.57 1.87
C PRO A 33 -5.93 15.85 3.24
N ARG A 34 -6.73 14.91 3.76
CA ARG A 34 -7.44 15.04 5.06
C ARG A 34 -6.62 14.48 6.22
N VAL A 35 -5.54 13.76 5.93
CA VAL A 35 -4.59 13.27 6.93
C VAL A 35 -3.34 14.14 6.87
N ASP A 36 -3.12 14.88 7.94
CA ASP A 36 -1.91 15.69 8.10
C ASP A 36 -0.68 14.75 8.20
N GLY A 37 0.40 15.05 7.47
CA GLY A 37 1.63 14.24 7.49
C GLY A 37 1.73 13.10 6.46
N TYR A 38 1.06 13.20 5.32
CA TYR A 38 1.23 12.22 4.23
C TYR A 38 2.56 12.43 3.48
N GLY A 39 3.64 11.84 4.01
CA GLY A 39 5.01 11.96 3.48
C GLY A 39 6.02 11.01 4.14
N ARG A 40 6.87 10.40 3.30
CA ARG A 40 7.67 9.18 3.49
C ARG A 40 8.89 9.31 4.41
N GLY A 41 8.69 9.06 5.70
CA GLY A 41 9.79 8.79 6.61
C GLY A 41 9.28 8.27 7.94
N PRO A 42 8.55 9.09 8.72
CA PRO A 42 7.98 8.65 9.99
C PRO A 42 7.00 7.49 9.83
N ILE A 43 6.12 7.52 8.81
CA ILE A 43 5.15 6.45 8.55
C ILE A 43 5.86 5.16 8.12
N GLU A 44 6.73 5.23 7.12
CA GLU A 44 7.50 4.06 6.63
C GLU A 44 8.39 3.48 7.74
N LYS A 45 9.02 4.35 8.54
CA LYS A 45 9.87 3.93 9.65
C LYS A 45 9.07 3.34 10.81
N THR A 46 7.89 3.88 11.08
CA THR A 46 6.96 3.32 12.06
C THR A 46 6.54 1.93 11.63
N VAL A 47 6.19 1.73 10.36
CA VAL A 47 5.88 0.39 9.81
C VAL A 47 7.12 -0.53 9.90
N ASP A 48 8.32 -0.05 9.60
CA ASP A 48 9.55 -0.85 9.76
C ASP A 48 9.79 -1.31 11.21
N ILE A 49 9.69 -0.39 12.17
CA ILE A 49 9.97 -0.66 13.59
C ILE A 49 8.86 -1.50 14.23
N THR A 50 7.60 -1.13 14.01
CA THR A 50 6.46 -1.71 14.71
C THR A 50 6.05 -3.05 14.11
N VAL A 51 6.21 -3.19 12.80
CA VAL A 51 5.81 -4.36 12.03
C VAL A 51 7.05 -5.06 11.50
N ALA A 52 7.70 -4.53 10.45
CA ALA A 52 8.61 -5.29 9.59
C ALA A 52 9.78 -5.97 10.32
N ARG A 53 10.43 -5.32 11.30
CA ARG A 53 11.58 -5.89 12.06
C ARG A 53 11.20 -7.12 12.88
N ARG A 54 9.99 -7.16 13.46
CA ARG A 54 9.50 -8.34 14.17
C ARG A 54 9.16 -9.47 13.21
N LEU A 55 8.74 -9.12 11.99
CA LEU A 55 8.33 -10.10 10.99
C LEU A 55 9.52 -10.73 10.27
N LYS A 56 10.59 -9.97 10.03
CA LYS A 56 11.82 -10.44 9.35
C LYS A 56 12.56 -11.58 10.08
N LYS A 57 12.33 -11.78 11.38
CA LYS A 57 12.98 -12.85 12.17
C LYS A 57 12.14 -14.14 12.31
N ARG A 58 10.94 -14.23 11.72
CA ARG A 58 9.99 -15.34 11.96
C ARG A 58 9.54 -16.12 10.72
N GLY A 59 10.22 -15.97 9.58
CA GLY A 59 9.84 -16.57 8.31
C GLY A 59 8.83 -15.70 7.56
N MET A 60 9.12 -15.41 6.29
CA MET A 60 8.36 -14.47 5.44
C MET A 60 7.12 -15.12 4.80
N SER A 61 6.27 -15.79 5.58
CA SER A 61 4.98 -16.29 5.08
C SER A 61 3.85 -15.90 6.03
N TRP A 62 2.85 -15.20 5.49
CA TRP A 62 1.74 -14.67 6.25
C TRP A 62 0.42 -15.15 5.67
N TYR A 63 -0.43 -15.69 6.54
CA TYR A 63 -1.85 -15.81 6.25
C TYR A 63 -2.50 -14.46 6.52
N LYS A 64 -2.88 -13.74 5.45
CA LYS A 64 -3.42 -12.36 5.52
C LYS A 64 -4.53 -12.18 6.56
N ASN A 65 -5.38 -13.20 6.72
CA ASN A 65 -6.51 -13.14 7.65
C ASN A 65 -6.07 -13.21 9.13
N GLY A 66 -4.94 -13.85 9.45
CA GLY A 66 -4.39 -13.86 10.82
C GLY A 66 -3.54 -12.62 11.13
N ALA A 67 -2.97 -12.01 10.09
CA ALA A 67 -2.10 -10.83 10.19
C ALA A 67 -2.87 -9.57 10.62
N ASN A 68 -3.98 -9.30 9.93
CA ASN A 68 -4.71 -8.04 10.04
C ASN A 68 -5.29 -7.78 11.44
N PRO A 69 -5.88 -8.75 12.15
CA PRO A 69 -6.35 -8.54 13.52
C PRO A 69 -5.22 -8.16 14.49
N LEU A 70 -4.04 -8.79 14.36
CA LEU A 70 -2.88 -8.47 15.19
C LEU A 70 -2.34 -7.05 14.92
N LEU A 71 -2.34 -6.63 13.66
CA LEU A 71 -1.98 -5.26 13.28
C LEU A 71 -2.98 -4.24 13.86
N LYS A 72 -4.29 -4.53 13.82
CA LYS A 72 -5.33 -3.66 14.41
C LYS A 72 -5.15 -3.50 15.92
N LEU A 73 -4.96 -4.59 16.66
CA LEU A 73 -4.69 -4.54 18.10
C LEU A 73 -3.44 -3.71 18.43
N ARG A 74 -2.42 -3.80 17.57
CA ARG A 74 -1.19 -3.04 17.77
C ARG A 74 -1.38 -1.55 17.50
N LEU A 75 -2.18 -1.21 16.50
CA LEU A 75 -2.54 0.17 16.20
C LEU A 75 -3.25 0.82 17.39
N LEU A 76 -4.24 0.13 17.97
CA LEU A 76 -4.95 0.59 19.17
C LEU A 76 -3.97 0.89 20.32
N ARG A 77 -3.11 -0.08 20.65
CA ARG A 77 -2.09 0.10 21.69
C ARG A 77 -1.12 1.26 21.41
N LEU A 78 -0.80 1.53 20.15
CA LEU A 78 0.10 2.65 19.79
C LEU A 78 -0.60 4.00 19.86
N ASN A 79 -1.92 4.02 19.62
CA ASN A 79 -2.74 5.22 19.74
C ASN A 79 -3.17 5.51 21.18
N GLY A 80 -2.96 4.57 22.11
CA GLY A 80 -3.34 4.71 23.51
C GLY A 80 -4.77 4.25 23.82
N ASP A 81 -5.39 3.53 22.89
CA ASP A 81 -6.72 2.92 23.02
C ASP A 81 -6.67 1.51 23.63
#